data_AF-A0A965NIA8-F1
#
_entry.id   AF-A0A965NIA8-F1
#
_cell.length_a   1.000
_cell.length_b   1.000
_cell.length_c   1.000
_cell.angle_alpha   90.00
_cell.angle_beta   90.00
_cell.angle_gamma   90.00
#
_symmetry.space_group_name_H-M   'P 1'
#
loop_
_entity.id
_entity.type
_entity.pdbx_description
1 polymer ?
#
loop_
_entity_poly.entity_id
_entity_poly.type
_entity_poly.pdbx_seq_one_letter_code
_entity_poly.pdbx_strand_id
1 'polypeptide(L)'
;EEMLVPDAPNFTLVGLGIVFSILVPSLHGERNDLIELTQRLNAIGHSLLGIAVGTATVWWIRTLATAVMGQEAMGEADIILCAGVGAFCGWQGALFCLFGGAVIGVILKSPYLLKLFGPQKLSESVPFVPSMAIAATLWFFKGPALVSAWFEWIG
;
A
#
# COMPACT_ATOMS: atom_id res chain seq x y z
N GLU A 1 -12.73 27.69 5.41
CA GLU A 1 -11.35 27.58 5.89
C GLU A 1 -10.73 26.38 5.19
N GLU A 2 -9.86 26.62 4.20
CA GLU A 2 -9.09 25.57 3.54
C GLU A 2 -8.17 24.94 4.58
N MET A 3 -8.53 23.74 5.04
CA MET A 3 -7.60 22.88 5.74
C MET A 3 -6.53 22.44 4.74
N LEU A 4 -5.45 23.22 4.64
CA LEU A 4 -4.15 22.75 4.19
C LEU A 4 -3.73 21.63 5.15
N VAL A 5 -4.14 20.40 4.83
CA VAL A 5 -3.53 19.20 5.39
C VAL A 5 -2.04 19.31 5.03
N PRO A 6 -1.12 19.25 6.01
CA PRO A 6 0.30 19.35 5.69
C PRO A 6 0.69 18.14 4.86
N ASP A 7 1.05 18.32 3.58
CA ASP A 7 1.52 17.26 2.68
C ASP A 7 2.91 16.71 3.06
N ALA A 8 3.57 17.36 4.02
CA ALA A 8 4.93 17.07 4.45
C ALA A 8 5.20 15.62 4.96
N PRO A 9 4.28 14.92 5.64
CA PRO A 9 4.49 13.52 6.08
C PRO A 9 4.43 12.51 4.93
N ASN A 10 3.72 12.82 3.85
CA ASN A 10 3.53 11.89 2.73
C ASN A 10 4.73 11.89 1.77
N PHE A 11 5.33 13.06 1.53
CA PHE A 11 6.57 13.15 0.75
C PHE A 11 7.79 12.54 1.47
N THR A 12 7.82 12.57 2.80
CA THR A 12 8.88 11.92 3.60
C THR A 12 8.82 10.40 3.51
N LEU A 13 7.62 9.82 3.40
CA LEU A 13 7.41 8.38 3.20
C LEU A 13 7.91 7.89 1.83
N VAL A 14 7.65 8.65 0.75
CA VAL A 14 8.17 8.36 -0.60
C VAL A 14 9.68 8.53 -0.63
N GLY A 15 10.21 9.60 -0.03
CA GLY A 15 11.65 9.84 0.07
C GLY A 15 12.37 8.73 0.83
N LEU A 16 11.83 8.29 1.97
CA LEU A 16 12.35 7.14 2.72
C LEU A 16 12.25 5.84 1.92
N GLY A 17 11.19 5.65 1.13
CA GLY A 17 11.03 4.53 0.20
C GLY A 17 12.14 4.39 -0.80
N ILE A 18 12.48 5.48 -1.47
CA ILE A 18 13.56 5.48 -2.45
C ILE A 18 14.90 5.20 -1.75
N VAL A 19 15.16 5.84 -0.61
CA VAL A 19 16.41 5.66 0.14
C VAL A 19 16.57 4.22 0.66
N PHE A 20 15.52 3.63 1.24
CA PHE A 20 15.56 2.25 1.72
C PHE A 20 15.64 1.22 0.58
N SER A 21 15.00 1.47 -0.56
CA SER A 21 15.11 0.60 -1.75
C SER A 21 16.54 0.54 -2.29
N ILE A 22 17.34 1.60 -2.08
CA ILE A 22 18.76 1.63 -2.44
C ILE A 22 19.62 0.90 -1.39
N LEU A 23 19.26 1.03 -0.11
CA LEU A 23 20.04 0.46 1.01
C LEU A 23 19.80 -1.04 1.22
N VAL A 24 18.62 -1.57 0.86
CA VAL A 24 18.26 -2.98 1.10
C VAL A 24 17.67 -3.61 -0.17
N PRO A 25 18.52 -3.99 -1.15
CA PRO A 25 18.09 -4.72 -2.35
C PRO A 25 17.46 -6.09 -2.02
N SER A 26 17.74 -6.60 -0.83
CA SER A 26 17.20 -7.86 -0.29
C SER A 26 15.68 -7.88 -0.13
N LEU A 27 15.02 -6.70 -0.11
CA LEU A 27 13.56 -6.58 -0.06
C LEU A 27 12.86 -6.97 -1.37
N HIS A 28 13.59 -6.93 -2.50
CA HIS A 28 13.06 -7.23 -3.83
C HIS A 28 13.12 -8.72 -4.20
N GLY A 29 13.54 -9.58 -3.28
CA GLY A 29 13.45 -11.04 -3.45
C GLY A 29 14.47 -11.67 -4.42
N GLU A 30 15.48 -10.92 -4.87
CA GLU A 30 16.52 -11.45 -5.76
C GLU A 30 17.56 -12.27 -4.98
N ARG A 31 17.19 -13.53 -4.73
CA ARG A 31 18.08 -14.58 -4.21
C ARG A 31 18.69 -15.32 -5.41
N ASN A 32 19.84 -14.84 -5.90
CA ASN A 32 21.02 -15.61 -6.36
C ASN A 32 21.81 -14.92 -7.51
N ASP A 33 23.14 -14.92 -7.30
CA ASP A 33 24.25 -15.05 -8.26
C ASP A 33 24.64 -13.91 -9.26
N LEU A 34 25.76 -13.25 -8.88
CA LEU A 34 26.95 -12.92 -9.68
C LEU A 34 27.07 -11.61 -10.50
N ILE A 35 26.10 -10.70 -10.59
CA ILE A 35 26.35 -9.33 -11.13
C ILE A 35 25.56 -8.24 -10.38
N GLU A 36 26.24 -7.55 -9.47
CA GLU A 36 25.66 -6.54 -8.56
C GLU A 36 25.08 -5.29 -9.28
N LEU A 37 25.53 -5.00 -10.50
CA LEU A 37 25.05 -3.84 -11.29
C LEU A 37 23.68 -4.11 -11.94
N THR A 38 23.45 -5.34 -12.41
CA THR A 38 22.19 -5.75 -13.07
C THR A 38 21.05 -5.83 -12.06
N GLN A 39 21.34 -6.29 -10.84
CA GLN A 39 20.37 -6.36 -9.74
C GLN A 39 19.89 -4.98 -9.29
N ARG A 40 20.79 -3.97 -9.23
CA ARG A 40 20.43 -2.59 -8.88
C ARG A 40 19.53 -1.94 -9.93
N LEU A 41 19.80 -2.17 -11.22
CA LEU A 41 18.96 -1.65 -12.31
C LEU A 41 17.59 -2.32 -12.36
N ASN A 42 17.54 -3.65 -12.16
CA ASN A 42 16.27 -4.37 -12.05
C ASN A 42 15.48 -3.93 -10.81
N ALA A 43 16.13 -3.74 -9.65
CA ALA A 43 15.47 -3.25 -8.44
C ALA A 43 14.86 -1.85 -8.66
N ILE A 44 15.58 -0.94 -9.33
CA ILE A 44 15.04 0.39 -9.71
C ILE A 44 13.84 0.25 -10.64
N GLY A 45 13.92 -0.63 -11.65
CA GLY A 45 12.80 -0.92 -12.56
C GLY A 45 11.57 -1.47 -11.84
N HIS A 46 11.77 -2.40 -10.91
CA HIS A 46 10.69 -2.98 -10.11
C HIS A 46 10.07 -1.97 -9.14
N SER A 47 10.87 -1.10 -8.51
CA SER A 47 10.36 -0.03 -7.64
C SER A 47 9.58 1.03 -8.44
N LEU A 48 10.07 1.42 -9.63
CA LEU A 48 9.35 2.32 -10.55
C LEU A 48 8.04 1.71 -11.03
N LEU A 49 8.04 0.44 -11.41
CA LEU A 49 6.82 -0.28 -11.78
C LEU A 49 5.86 -0.38 -10.60
N GLY A 50 6.37 -0.62 -9.39
CA GLY A 50 5.56 -0.64 -8.18
C GLY A 50 4.89 0.70 -7.88
N ILE A 51 5.63 1.81 -8.01
CA ILE A 51 5.08 3.17 -7.89
C ILE A 51 4.03 3.41 -8.98
N ALA A 52 4.37 3.13 -10.24
CA ALA A 52 3.48 3.38 -11.37
C ALA A 52 2.18 2.57 -11.27
N VAL A 53 2.26 1.28 -10.95
CA VAL A 53 1.08 0.43 -10.78
C VAL A 53 0.29 0.80 -9.54
N GLY A 54 0.95 1.08 -8.41
CA GLY A 54 0.29 1.50 -7.17
C GLY A 54 -0.49 2.80 -7.35
N THR A 55 0.16 3.82 -7.91
CA THR A 55 -0.47 5.12 -8.23
C THR A 55 -1.58 4.97 -9.27
N ALA A 56 -1.32 4.29 -10.39
CA ALA A 56 -2.31 4.11 -11.46
C ALA A 56 -3.56 3.38 -10.95
N THR A 57 -3.39 2.32 -10.16
CA THR A 57 -4.52 1.53 -9.64
C THR A 57 -5.41 2.37 -8.74
N VAL A 58 -4.83 3.10 -7.78
CA VAL A 58 -5.60 3.95 -6.89
C VAL A 58 -6.23 5.11 -7.65
N TRP A 59 -5.51 5.72 -8.59
CA TRP A 59 -6.04 6.82 -9.41
C TRP A 59 -7.24 6.36 -10.25
N TRP A 60 -7.16 5.19 -10.88
CA TRP A 60 -8.28 4.60 -11.63
C TRP A 60 -9.50 4.35 -10.74
N ILE A 61 -9.30 3.77 -9.56
CA ILE A 61 -10.40 3.51 -8.62
C ILE A 61 -10.99 4.82 -8.10
N ARG A 62 -10.16 5.81 -7.75
CA ARG A 62 -10.63 7.14 -7.31
C ARG A 62 -11.48 7.78 -8.39
N THR A 63 -11.05 7.80 -9.65
CA THR A 63 -11.81 8.39 -10.76
C THR A 63 -13.14 7.68 -10.98
N LEU A 64 -13.16 6.34 -11.02
CA LEU A 64 -14.39 5.57 -11.20
C LEU A 64 -15.35 5.74 -10.02
N ALA A 65 -14.86 5.64 -8.79
CA ALA A 65 -15.68 5.77 -7.59
C ALA A 65 -16.22 7.20 -7.43
N THR A 66 -15.41 8.22 -7.75
CA THR A 66 -15.85 9.62 -7.74
C THR A 66 -16.91 9.88 -8.81
N ALA A 67 -16.76 9.28 -10.00
CA ALA A 67 -17.77 9.39 -11.06
C ALA A 67 -19.11 8.73 -10.67
N VAL A 68 -19.08 7.63 -9.92
CA VAL A 68 -20.30 6.91 -9.47
C VAL A 68 -20.93 7.58 -8.24
N MET A 69 -20.12 7.99 -7.26
CA MET A 69 -20.62 8.54 -6.00
C MET A 69 -20.86 10.07 -6.04
N GLY A 70 -20.31 10.77 -7.03
CA GLY A 70 -20.41 12.23 -7.15
C GLY A 70 -19.65 12.99 -6.06
N GLN A 71 -18.82 12.31 -5.28
CA GLN A 71 -18.00 12.85 -4.19
C GLN A 71 -16.61 12.22 -4.25
N GLU A 72 -15.58 12.92 -3.77
CA GLU A 72 -14.21 12.38 -3.74
C GLU A 72 -14.16 11.12 -2.88
N ALA A 73 -14.02 9.97 -3.55
CA ALA A 73 -14.15 8.67 -2.92
C ALA A 73 -12.93 8.28 -2.06
N MET A 74 -11.78 8.91 -2.30
CA MET A 74 -10.50 8.46 -1.74
C MET A 74 -9.53 9.64 -1.64
N GLY A 75 -8.82 9.74 -0.50
CA GLY A 75 -7.95 10.87 -0.20
C GLY A 75 -6.59 10.75 -0.90
N GLU A 76 -5.89 11.87 -1.05
CA GLU A 76 -4.56 11.90 -1.68
C GLU A 76 -3.51 11.09 -0.89
N ALA A 77 -3.68 11.03 0.43
CA ALA A 77 -2.84 10.21 1.30
C ALA A 77 -2.87 8.72 0.94
N ASP A 78 -4.00 8.21 0.45
CA ASP A 78 -4.12 6.80 0.09
C ASP A 78 -3.32 6.48 -1.18
N ILE A 79 -3.27 7.42 -2.14
CA ILE A 79 -2.46 7.30 -3.36
C ILE A 79 -0.98 7.24 -2.98
N ILE A 80 -0.53 8.15 -2.11
CA ILE A 80 0.89 8.25 -1.74
C ILE A 80 1.32 7.04 -0.91
N LEU A 81 0.48 6.55 -0.01
CA LEU A 81 0.78 5.34 0.75
C LEU A 81 0.88 4.12 -0.18
N CYS A 82 -0.06 3.96 -1.12
CA CYS A 82 -0.02 2.85 -2.08
C CYS A 82 1.20 2.94 -3.01
N ALA A 83 1.57 4.16 -3.43
CA ALA A 83 2.78 4.43 -4.20
C ALA A 83 4.06 4.05 -3.43
N GLY A 84 4.13 4.46 -2.15
CA GLY A 84 5.24 4.11 -1.26
C GLY A 84 5.35 2.60 -1.06
N VAL A 85 4.24 1.94 -0.72
CA VAL A 85 4.21 0.47 -0.57
C VAL A 85 4.60 -0.21 -1.88
N GLY A 86 4.16 0.32 -3.03
CA GLY A 86 4.60 -0.14 -4.35
C GLY A 86 6.10 0.01 -4.57
N ALA A 87 6.68 1.15 -4.16
CA ALA A 87 8.13 1.38 -4.24
C ALA A 87 8.92 0.36 -3.39
N PHE A 88 8.43 0.06 -2.18
CA PHE A 88 9.11 -0.81 -1.23
C PHE A 88 8.90 -2.31 -1.49
N CYS A 89 7.67 -2.69 -1.84
CA CYS A 89 7.22 -4.09 -1.86
C CYS A 89 6.85 -4.57 -3.27
N GLY A 90 7.09 -3.75 -4.29
CA GLY A 90 6.68 -4.02 -5.67
C GLY A 90 5.18 -3.83 -5.90
N TRP A 91 4.75 -4.02 -7.15
CA TRP A 91 3.36 -3.84 -7.57
C TRP A 91 2.39 -4.79 -6.86
N GLN A 92 2.83 -6.00 -6.51
CA GLN A 92 2.01 -6.97 -5.78
C GLN A 92 1.68 -6.48 -4.36
N GLY A 93 2.65 -5.85 -3.68
CA GLY A 93 2.46 -5.27 -2.36
C GLY A 93 1.52 -4.08 -2.38
N ALA A 94 1.59 -3.23 -3.42
CA ALA A 94 0.65 -2.12 -3.59
C ALA A 94 -0.79 -2.61 -3.72
N LEU A 95 -1.03 -3.61 -4.57
CA LEU A 95 -2.38 -4.18 -4.75
C LEU A 95 -2.87 -4.86 -3.48
N PHE A 96 -2.03 -5.66 -2.81
CA PHE A 96 -2.42 -6.31 -1.57
C PHE A 96 -2.73 -5.30 -0.46
N CYS A 97 -1.94 -4.24 -0.35
CA CYS A 97 -2.19 -3.16 0.60
C CYS A 97 -3.56 -2.51 0.35
N LEU A 98 -3.88 -2.20 -0.90
CA LEU A 98 -5.14 -1.57 -1.29
C LEU A 98 -6.36 -2.46 -0.96
N PHE A 99 -6.37 -3.69 -1.47
CA PHE A 99 -7.50 -4.60 -1.28
C PHE A 99 -7.56 -5.16 0.15
N GLY A 100 -6.41 -5.52 0.72
CA GLY A 100 -6.30 -5.96 2.11
C GLY A 100 -6.71 -4.86 3.09
N GLY A 101 -6.35 -3.60 2.79
CA GLY A 101 -6.79 -2.44 3.55
C GLY A 101 -8.30 -2.30 3.55
N ALA A 102 -8.96 -2.46 2.39
CA ALA A 102 -10.41 -2.48 2.31
C ALA A 102 -11.06 -3.59 3.13
N VAL A 103 -10.53 -4.81 3.06
CA VAL A 103 -11.01 -5.95 3.87
C VAL A 103 -10.85 -5.67 5.36
N ILE A 104 -9.67 -5.23 5.79
CA ILE A 104 -9.39 -4.89 7.19
C ILE A 104 -10.30 -3.74 7.66
N GLY A 105 -10.48 -2.72 6.83
CA GLY A 105 -11.36 -1.59 7.11
C GLY A 105 -12.81 -2.01 7.34
N VAL A 106 -13.33 -2.94 6.53
CA VAL A 106 -14.67 -3.52 6.73
C VAL A 106 -14.75 -4.34 8.01
N ILE A 107 -13.73 -5.15 8.31
CA ILE A 107 -13.68 -5.96 9.55
C ILE A 107 -13.68 -5.07 10.80
N LEU A 108 -12.84 -4.03 10.80
CA LEU A 108 -12.75 -3.06 11.90
C LEU A 108 -14.06 -2.29 12.10
N LYS A 109 -14.76 -1.96 11.00
CA LYS A 109 -16.10 -1.35 11.06
C LYS A 109 -17.22 -2.33 11.38
N SER A 110 -16.95 -3.64 11.47
CA SER A 110 -18.01 -4.60 11.75
C SER A 110 -18.60 -4.34 13.14
N PRO A 111 -19.93 -4.37 13.28
CA PRO A 111 -20.61 -4.05 14.54
C PRO A 111 -20.23 -5.01 15.68
N TYR A 112 -19.66 -6.16 15.35
CA TYR A 112 -19.17 -7.15 16.31
C TYR A 112 -17.90 -6.68 17.02
N LEU A 113 -16.95 -6.06 16.29
CA LEU A 113 -15.71 -5.54 16.87
C LEU A 113 -15.92 -4.24 17.66
N LEU A 114 -16.81 -3.37 17.19
CA LEU A 114 -17.16 -2.12 17.89
C LEU A 114 -17.77 -2.39 19.28
N LYS A 115 -18.46 -3.52 19.47
CA LYS A 115 -18.96 -3.93 20.79
C LYS A 115 -17.84 -4.35 21.75
N LEU A 116 -16.72 -4.85 21.23
CA LEU A 116 -15.59 -5.34 22.04
C LEU A 116 -14.66 -4.21 22.51
N PHE A 117 -14.47 -3.19 21.66
CA PHE A 117 -13.60 -2.04 21.93
C PHE A 117 -14.33 -0.78 22.45
N GLY A 118 -15.62 -0.93 22.80
CA GLY A 118 -16.46 0.15 23.32
C GLY A 118 -16.95 1.11 22.24
N PRO A 119 -17.92 2.00 22.56
CA PRO A 119 -18.44 2.98 21.62
C PRO A 119 -17.36 4.02 21.31
N GLN A 120 -16.52 3.73 20.32
CA GLN A 120 -15.69 4.75 19.70
C GLN A 120 -16.65 5.74 19.05
N LYS A 121 -16.46 7.04 19.29
CA LYS A 121 -17.14 8.09 18.53
C LYS A 121 -16.94 7.74 17.07
N LEU A 122 -18.03 7.36 16.40
CA LEU A 122 -18.08 7.17 14.96
C LEU A 122 -17.76 8.55 14.38
N SER A 123 -16.47 8.83 14.22
CA SER A 123 -16.06 9.91 13.34
C SER A 123 -16.58 9.50 11.99
N GLU A 124 -17.41 10.38 11.42
CA GLU A 124 -18.25 10.17 10.25
C GLU A 124 -17.46 9.69 9.01
N SER A 125 -16.13 9.79 9.07
CA SER A 125 -15.21 9.22 8.12
C SER A 125 -14.14 8.41 8.85
N VAL A 126 -14.15 7.08 8.67
CA VAL A 126 -13.01 6.25 9.11
C VAL A 126 -11.93 6.42 8.05
N PRO A 127 -10.74 6.94 8.42
CA PRO A 127 -9.66 7.09 7.47
C PRO A 127 -9.28 5.71 6.94
N PHE A 128 -9.12 5.59 5.63
CA PHE A 128 -8.75 4.34 4.96
C PHE A 128 -7.26 4.00 5.21
N VAL A 129 -6.42 5.03 5.28
CA VAL A 129 -4.98 4.99 5.52
C VAL A 129 -4.54 4.00 6.62
N PRO A 130 -5.10 3.97 7.86
CA PRO A 130 -4.63 3.05 8.90
C PRO A 130 -4.89 1.59 8.56
N SER A 131 -6.02 1.28 7.92
CA SER A 131 -6.33 -0.10 7.51
C SER A 131 -5.40 -0.57 6.39
N MET A 132 -5.09 0.31 5.44
CA MET A 132 -4.06 0.08 4.42
C MET A 132 -2.67 -0.11 5.05
N ALA A 133 -2.27 0.71 6.01
CA ALA A 133 -0.97 0.58 6.68
C ALA A 133 -0.80 -0.78 7.40
N ILE A 134 -1.88 -1.30 8.01
CA ILE A 134 -1.88 -2.65 8.59
C ILE A 134 -1.69 -3.70 7.49
N ALA A 135 -2.42 -3.60 6.38
CA ALA A 135 -2.27 -4.52 5.25
C ALA A 135 -0.86 -4.48 4.64
N ALA A 136 -0.28 -3.29 4.50
CA ALA A 136 1.09 -3.09 4.04
C ALA A 136 2.10 -3.75 4.98
N THR A 137 1.91 -3.59 6.29
CA THR A 137 2.78 -4.19 7.30
C THR A 137 2.70 -5.72 7.25
N LEU A 138 1.50 -6.27 7.10
CA LEU A 138 1.30 -7.71 6.92
C LEU A 138 2.00 -8.23 5.66
N TRP A 139 1.90 -7.49 4.54
CA TRP A 139 2.61 -7.84 3.31
C TRP A 139 4.13 -7.75 3.46
N PHE A 140 4.63 -6.73 4.16
CA PHE A 140 6.08 -6.56 4.36
C PHE A 140 6.69 -7.76 5.10
N PHE A 141 6.01 -8.30 6.12
CA PHE A 141 6.51 -9.44 6.89
C PHE A 141 6.20 -10.81 6.27
N LYS A 142 5.04 -10.97 5.61
CA LYS A 142 4.57 -12.28 5.13
C LYS A 142 4.37 -12.38 3.62
N GLY A 143 4.63 -11.32 2.86
CA GLY A 143 4.41 -11.23 1.42
C GLY A 143 5.05 -12.38 0.64
N PRO A 144 6.37 -12.63 0.79
CA PRO A 144 7.03 -13.72 0.07
C PRO A 144 6.43 -15.10 0.38
N ALA A 145 6.04 -15.33 1.65
CA ALA A 145 5.43 -16.59 2.10
C ALA A 145 3.98 -16.77 1.61
N LEU A 146 3.21 -15.68 1.51
CA LEU A 146 1.84 -15.69 0.96
C LEU A 146 1.87 -15.98 -0.54
N VAL A 147 2.81 -15.37 -1.26
CA VAL A 147 2.98 -15.58 -2.70
C VAL A 147 3.40 -17.02 -2.98
N SER A 148 4.35 -17.57 -2.23
CA SER A 148 4.74 -18.98 -2.39
C SER A 148 3.62 -19.96 -2.05
N ALA A 149 2.85 -19.71 -0.98
CA ALA A 149 1.71 -20.55 -0.61
C ALA A 149 0.59 -20.52 -1.66
N TRP A 150 0.39 -19.39 -2.34
CA TRP A 150 -0.57 -19.29 -3.45
C TRP A 150 -0.12 -20.09 -4.67
N PHE A 151 1.16 -19.99 -5.05
CA PHE A 151 1.72 -20.78 -6.14
C PHE A 151 1.71 -22.28 -5.84
N GLU A 152 1.94 -22.67 -4.59
CA GLU A 152 1.85 -24.05 -4.12
C GLU A 152 0.40 -24.57 -4.05
N TRP A 153 -0.58 -23.68 -3.86
CA TRP A 153 -2.00 -24.05 -3.90
C TRP A 153 -2.54 -24.23 -5.33
N ILE A 154 -1.96 -23.53 -6.31
CA ILE A 154 -2.39 -23.58 -7.72
C ILE A 154 -1.59 -24.59 -8.56
N GLY A 155 -0.36 -24.90 -8.16
CA GLY A 155 0.50 -25.92 -8.78
C GLY A 155 0.18 -27.33 -8.31
#